data_AF-A0A2V5NS28-F1
#
_entry.id   AF-A0A2V5NS28-F1
#
_cell.length_a   1.000
_cell.length_b   1.000
_cell.length_c   1.000
_cell.angle_alpha   90.00
_cell.angle_beta   90.00
_cell.angle_gamma   90.00
#
_symmetry.space_group_name_H-M   'P 1'
#
loop_
_entity.id
_entity.type
_entity.pdbx_description
1 polymer ?
#
loop_
_entity_poly.entity_id
_entity_poly.type
_entity_poly.pdbx_seq_one_letter_code
_entity_poly.pdbx_strand_id
1 'polypeptide(L)'
;MNLSVPIISVIIGAAILLFGRKLFWLFVAALGFAVGLEIASYFMREPPQWMTLLVALGAGVIGALLAILLQKLAIAIAGFVAGGRIAWALAAAFYADHMHYRGITFVIGGILGALLLLALFDWVLIFLSSVEGAQLITSGITLPEKGTLILFIALAVIGVIVQGSMLRRSRSVAG
;
A
#
# COMPACT_ATOMS: atom_id res chain seq x y z
N MET A 1 28.96 11.66 -9.87
CA MET A 1 28.48 12.27 -8.61
C MET A 1 28.04 11.15 -7.70
N ASN A 2 28.91 10.70 -6.79
CA ASN A 2 28.57 9.65 -5.82
C ASN A 2 27.63 10.26 -4.77
N LEU A 3 26.32 10.15 -5.00
CA LEU A 3 25.34 10.40 -3.96
C LEU A 3 25.66 9.43 -2.83
N SER A 4 26.22 9.93 -1.72
CA SER A 4 26.54 9.12 -0.56
C SER A 4 25.25 8.42 -0.12
N VAL A 5 25.30 7.09 0.02
CA VAL A 5 24.19 6.21 0.44
C VAL A 5 23.26 6.83 1.51
N PRO A 6 23.76 7.58 2.52
CA PRO A 6 22.89 8.26 3.50
C PRO A 6 21.90 9.28 2.91
N ILE A 7 22.33 10.07 1.91
CA ILE A 7 21.48 11.11 1.29
C ILE A 7 20.33 10.44 0.52
N ILE A 8 20.62 9.33 -0.16
CA ILE A 8 19.61 8.56 -0.88
C ILE A 8 18.58 7.99 0.11
N SER A 9 19.03 7.42 1.23
CA SER A 9 18.14 6.89 2.27
C SER A 9 17.24 7.97 2.86
N VAL A 10 17.74 9.19 3.11
CA VAL A 10 16.93 10.29 3.62
C VAL A 10 15.88 10.75 2.61
N ILE A 11 16.23 10.86 1.33
CA ILE A 11 15.29 11.26 0.27
C ILE A 11 14.20 10.20 0.07
N ILE A 12 14.58 8.93 -0.01
CA ILE A 12 13.62 7.82 -0.14
C ILE A 12 12.75 7.74 1.12
N GLY A 13 13.33 7.92 2.31
CA GLY A 13 12.61 7.91 3.57
C GLY A 13 11.57 9.02 3.65
N ALA A 14 11.94 10.23 3.24
CA ALA A 14 11.01 11.36 3.13
C ALA A 14 9.91 11.09 2.08
N ALA A 15 10.26 10.52 0.93
CA ALA A 15 9.29 10.17 -0.10
C ALA A 15 8.29 9.12 0.39
N ILE A 16 8.75 8.08 1.07
CA ILE A 16 7.88 7.07 1.69
C ILE A 16 7.03 7.72 2.77
N LEU A 17 7.60 8.52 3.65
CA LEU A 17 6.90 9.19 4.76
C LEU A 17 5.87 10.23 4.31
N LEU A 18 5.94 10.72 3.08
CA LEU A 18 4.97 11.67 2.52
C LEU A 18 3.98 11.02 1.55
N PHE A 19 4.41 9.98 0.83
CA PHE A 19 3.66 9.40 -0.29
C PHE A 19 3.37 7.90 -0.17
N GLY A 20 3.57 7.26 0.98
CA GLY A 20 3.45 5.80 1.11
C GLY A 20 2.15 5.20 0.56
N ARG A 21 1.01 5.87 0.76
CA ARG A 21 -0.28 5.43 0.17
C ARG A 21 -0.30 5.46 -1.36
N LYS A 22 0.44 6.38 -1.98
CA LYS A 22 0.54 6.52 -3.44
C LYS A 22 1.65 5.67 -4.07
N LEU A 23 2.57 5.14 -3.25
CA LEU A 23 3.70 4.34 -3.73
C LEU A 23 3.25 3.00 -4.33
N PHE A 24 2.16 2.39 -3.85
CA PHE A 24 1.65 1.13 -4.41
C PHE A 24 1.28 1.28 -5.89
N TRP A 25 0.52 2.33 -6.21
CA TRP A 25 0.13 2.63 -7.59
C TRP A 25 1.34 2.87 -8.50
N LEU A 26 2.32 3.62 -7.98
CA LEU A 26 3.56 3.93 -8.71
C LEU A 26 4.41 2.67 -8.94
N PHE A 27 4.45 1.75 -7.97
CA PHE A 27 5.20 0.51 -8.09
C PHE A 27 4.61 -0.39 -9.19
N VAL A 28 3.29 -0.56 -9.21
CA VAL A 28 2.64 -1.35 -10.27
C VAL A 28 2.73 -0.64 -11.62
N ALA A 29 2.70 0.69 -11.65
CA ALA A 29 2.96 1.45 -12.88
C ALA A 29 4.39 1.23 -13.41
N ALA A 30 5.39 1.23 -12.52
CA ALA A 30 6.78 0.95 -12.87
C ALA A 30 6.95 -0.50 -13.37
N LEU A 31 6.26 -1.45 -12.75
CA LEU A 31 6.23 -2.84 -13.23
C LEU A 31 5.56 -2.94 -14.60
N GLY A 32 4.42 -2.27 -14.81
CA GLY A 32 3.74 -2.19 -16.11
C GLY A 32 4.62 -1.53 -17.18
N PHE A 33 5.41 -0.52 -16.81
CA PHE A 33 6.40 0.10 -17.69
C PHE A 33 7.51 -0.89 -18.06
N ALA A 34 8.09 -1.60 -17.08
CA ALA A 34 9.13 -2.60 -17.31
C ALA A 34 8.64 -3.72 -18.24
N VAL A 35 7.44 -4.25 -17.98
CA VAL A 35 6.79 -5.24 -18.86
C VAL A 35 6.53 -4.65 -20.25
N GLY A 36 6.12 -3.38 -20.34
CA GLY A 36 5.90 -2.70 -21.61
C GLY A 36 7.17 -2.53 -22.46
N LEU A 37 8.34 -2.38 -21.83
CA LEU A 37 9.63 -2.38 -22.54
C LEU A 37 9.90 -3.75 -23.20
N GLU A 38 9.59 -4.84 -22.51
CA GLU A 38 9.73 -6.20 -23.07
C GLU A 38 8.71 -6.46 -24.18
N ILE A 39 7.44 -6.08 -23.96
CA ILE A 39 6.35 -6.25 -24.94
C ILE A 39 6.68 -5.54 -26.26
N ALA A 40 7.30 -4.37 -26.24
CA ALA A 40 7.66 -3.63 -27.45
C ALA A 40 8.57 -4.45 -28.41
N SER A 41 9.45 -5.28 -27.85
CA SER A 41 10.36 -6.14 -28.63
C SER A 41 9.67 -7.35 -29.28
N TYR A 42 8.46 -7.71 -28.84
CA TYR A 42 7.68 -8.77 -29.49
C TYR A 42 6.95 -8.29 -30.74
N PHE A 43 6.63 -6.99 -30.84
CA PHE A 43 5.95 -6.43 -32.02
C PHE A 43 6.89 -6.32 -33.23
N MET A 44 8.17 -6.02 -33.00
CA MET A 44 9.20 -5.90 -34.03
C MET A 44 10.55 -6.35 -33.49
N ARG A 45 11.39 -6.99 -34.32
CA ARG A 45 12.75 -7.42 -33.95
C ARG A 45 13.68 -6.25 -33.58
N GLU A 46 13.45 -5.06 -34.11
CA GLU A 46 14.15 -3.82 -33.77
C GLU A 46 13.16 -2.64 -33.73
N PRO A 47 12.42 -2.46 -32.62
CA PRO A 47 11.47 -1.36 -32.51
C PRO A 47 12.22 -0.03 -32.36
N PRO A 48 11.82 1.03 -33.07
CA PRO A 48 12.42 2.34 -32.90
C PRO A 48 12.15 2.88 -31.49
N GLN A 49 13.12 3.60 -30.91
CA GLN A 49 13.11 4.03 -29.49
C GLN A 49 11.82 4.71 -29.05
N TRP A 50 11.24 5.57 -29.89
CA TRP A 50 10.00 6.29 -29.57
C TRP A 50 8.79 5.35 -29.42
N MET A 51 8.73 4.27 -30.20
CA MET A 51 7.66 3.27 -30.14
C MET A 51 7.78 2.45 -28.84
N THR A 52 8.99 2.03 -28.50
CA THR A 52 9.26 1.31 -27.23
C THR A 52 8.85 2.15 -26.03
N LEU A 53 9.19 3.44 -26.01
CA LEU A 53 8.81 4.35 -24.94
C LEU A 53 7.29 4.55 -24.89
N LEU A 54 6.61 4.66 -26.04
CA LEU A 54 5.16 4.86 -26.09
C LEU A 54 4.41 3.63 -25.57
N VAL A 55 4.83 2.42 -25.95
CA VAL A 55 4.26 1.16 -25.45
C VAL A 55 4.52 1.00 -23.95
N ALA A 56 5.75 1.26 -23.49
CA ALA A 56 6.09 1.17 -22.08
C ALA A 56 5.31 2.18 -21.23
N LEU A 57 5.17 3.42 -21.69
CA LEU A 57 4.38 4.43 -21.00
C LEU A 57 2.89 4.06 -20.96
N GLY A 58 2.34 3.58 -22.08
CA GLY A 58 0.97 3.08 -22.14
C GLY A 58 0.71 1.91 -21.19
N ALA A 59 1.59 0.90 -21.19
CA ALA A 59 1.53 -0.24 -20.29
C ALA A 59 1.69 0.17 -18.81
N GLY A 60 2.57 1.14 -18.53
CA GLY A 60 2.72 1.73 -17.21
C GLY A 60 1.45 2.41 -16.72
N VAL A 61 0.80 3.23 -17.56
CA VAL A 61 -0.49 3.87 -17.24
C VAL A 61 -1.59 2.83 -17.00
N ILE A 62 -1.67 1.79 -17.83
CA ILE A 62 -2.62 0.69 -17.65
C ILE A 62 -2.36 -0.04 -16.33
N GLY A 63 -1.11 -0.39 -16.03
CA GLY A 63 -0.72 -1.03 -14.77
C GLY A 63 -1.09 -0.17 -13.56
N ALA A 64 -0.88 1.13 -13.67
CA ALA A 64 -1.34 2.11 -12.70
C ALA A 64 -2.87 2.02 -12.52
N LEU A 65 -3.67 2.21 -13.57
CA LEU A 65 -5.13 2.17 -13.48
C LEU A 65 -5.64 0.84 -12.87
N LEU A 66 -5.03 -0.28 -13.29
CA LEU A 66 -5.30 -1.60 -12.72
C LEU A 66 -4.99 -1.65 -11.23
N ALA A 67 -3.87 -1.09 -10.77
CA ALA A 67 -3.54 -1.07 -9.35
C ALA A 67 -4.59 -0.33 -8.51
N ILE A 68 -5.11 0.82 -8.96
CA ILE A 68 -6.15 1.54 -8.21
C ILE A 68 -7.42 0.70 -8.09
N LEU A 69 -7.81 0.02 -9.18
CA LEU A 69 -9.02 -0.78 -9.24
C LEU A 69 -8.89 -2.08 -8.44
N LEU A 70 -7.83 -2.84 -8.70
CA LEU A 70 -7.57 -4.15 -8.11
C LEU A 70 -7.20 -4.05 -6.64
N GLN A 71 -6.56 -2.97 -6.19
CA GLN A 71 -6.21 -2.79 -4.79
C GLN A 71 -7.44 -2.80 -3.89
N LYS A 72 -8.48 -2.03 -4.22
CA LYS A 72 -9.73 -2.01 -3.42
C LYS A 72 -10.41 -3.38 -3.41
N LEU A 73 -10.42 -4.06 -4.57
CA LEU A 73 -11.02 -5.38 -4.69
C LEU A 73 -10.24 -6.42 -3.87
N ALA A 74 -8.91 -6.40 -3.92
CA ALA A 74 -8.05 -7.30 -3.16
C ALA A 74 -8.26 -7.12 -1.65
N ILE A 75 -8.33 -5.88 -1.16
CA ILE A 75 -8.60 -5.58 0.25
C ILE A 75 -9.98 -6.11 0.66
N ALA A 76 -11.01 -5.87 -0.16
CA ALA A 76 -12.37 -6.32 0.13
C ALA A 76 -12.46 -7.85 0.16
N ILE A 77 -11.86 -8.55 -0.81
CA ILE A 77 -11.83 -10.02 -0.87
C ILE A 77 -11.05 -10.59 0.32
N ALA A 78 -9.87 -10.03 0.63
CA ALA A 78 -9.08 -10.46 1.79
C ALA A 78 -9.87 -10.28 3.09
N GLY A 79 -10.55 -9.14 3.25
CA GLY A 79 -11.39 -8.86 4.41
C GLY A 79 -12.60 -9.77 4.49
N PHE A 80 -13.21 -10.09 3.36
CA PHE A 80 -14.33 -11.04 3.29
C PHE A 80 -13.91 -12.44 3.71
N VAL A 81 -12.82 -12.95 3.15
CA VAL A 81 -12.32 -14.28 3.49
C VAL A 81 -11.86 -14.35 4.95
N ALA A 82 -11.10 -13.35 5.41
CA ALA A 82 -10.62 -13.30 6.79
C ALA A 82 -11.76 -13.12 7.79
N GLY A 83 -12.67 -12.17 7.55
CA GLY A 83 -13.83 -11.92 8.39
C GLY A 83 -14.77 -13.10 8.49
N GLY A 84 -15.05 -13.78 7.37
CA GLY A 84 -15.86 -14.99 7.35
C GLY A 84 -15.21 -16.14 8.13
N ARG A 85 -13.89 -16.31 8.02
CA ARG A 85 -13.13 -17.32 8.79
C ARG A 85 -13.15 -17.01 10.29
N ILE A 86 -12.93 -15.76 10.68
CA ILE A 86 -12.94 -15.33 12.09
C ILE A 86 -14.33 -15.49 12.68
N ALA A 87 -15.38 -15.05 11.97
CA ALA A 87 -16.76 -15.21 12.45
C ALA A 87 -17.15 -16.68 12.60
N TRP A 88 -16.70 -17.54 11.68
CA TRP A 88 -16.89 -18.98 11.83
C TRP A 88 -16.13 -19.53 13.05
N ALA A 89 -14.86 -19.17 13.24
CA ALA A 89 -14.08 -19.60 14.40
C ALA A 89 -14.70 -19.15 15.73
N LEU A 90 -15.22 -17.91 15.78
CA LEU A 90 -15.93 -17.38 16.92
C LEU A 90 -17.25 -18.13 17.16
N ALA A 91 -18.07 -18.32 16.13
CA ALA A 91 -19.31 -19.07 16.26
C ALA A 91 -19.03 -20.46 16.87
N ALA A 92 -18.09 -21.20 16.29
CA ALA A 92 -17.69 -22.54 16.74
C ALA A 92 -17.14 -22.59 18.17
N ALA A 93 -16.59 -21.49 18.68
CA ALA A 93 -16.10 -21.41 20.05
C ALA A 93 -17.23 -21.13 21.07
N PHE A 94 -18.29 -20.43 20.66
CA PHE A 94 -19.33 -19.93 21.58
C PHE A 94 -20.64 -20.72 21.55
N TYR A 95 -20.99 -21.33 20.42
CA TYR A 95 -22.20 -22.12 20.32
C TYR A 95 -21.78 -23.60 20.10
N ALA A 96 -22.62 -24.57 20.50
CA ALA A 96 -22.32 -26.00 20.27
C ALA A 96 -23.00 -26.55 18.99
N ASP A 97 -24.06 -25.89 18.49
CA ASP A 97 -24.89 -26.37 17.38
C ASP A 97 -24.76 -25.46 16.14
N HIS A 98 -23.79 -25.78 15.27
CA HIS A 98 -23.19 -24.84 14.29
C HIS A 98 -23.65 -25.07 12.86
N MET A 99 -24.24 -26.24 12.63
CA MET A 99 -24.39 -26.79 11.29
C MET A 99 -25.50 -26.08 10.52
N HIS A 100 -26.51 -25.51 11.20
CA HIS A 100 -27.68 -24.93 10.55
C HIS A 100 -27.49 -23.49 10.04
N TYR A 101 -26.59 -22.69 10.65
CA TYR A 101 -26.41 -21.26 10.32
C TYR A 101 -25.04 -20.91 9.71
N ARG A 102 -24.22 -21.91 9.42
CA ARG A 102 -22.81 -21.75 9.02
C ARG A 102 -22.59 -20.80 7.84
N GLY A 103 -23.43 -20.88 6.81
CA GLY A 103 -23.35 -20.03 5.63
C GLY A 103 -23.65 -18.55 5.95
N ILE A 104 -24.68 -18.31 6.75
CA ILE A 104 -25.11 -16.96 7.12
C ILE A 104 -24.05 -16.28 8.00
N THR A 105 -23.51 -16.99 9.00
CA THR A 105 -22.43 -16.47 9.85
C THR A 105 -21.17 -16.14 9.07
N PHE A 106 -20.82 -16.94 8.06
CA PHE A 106 -19.67 -16.67 7.20
C PHE A 106 -19.89 -15.43 6.33
N VAL A 107 -21.07 -15.29 5.72
CA VAL A 107 -21.39 -14.12 4.87
C VAL A 107 -21.43 -12.83 5.70
N ILE A 108 -22.08 -12.83 6.86
CA ILE A 108 -22.11 -11.66 7.75
C ILE A 108 -20.70 -11.31 8.21
N GLY A 109 -19.95 -12.30 8.70
CA GLY A 109 -18.55 -12.12 9.10
C GLY A 109 -17.68 -11.59 7.98
N GLY A 110 -17.88 -12.10 6.76
CA GLY A 110 -17.16 -11.65 5.58
C GLY A 110 -17.51 -10.22 5.19
N ILE A 111 -18.79 -9.85 5.14
CA ILE A 111 -19.19 -8.47 4.83
C ILE A 111 -18.59 -7.50 5.88
N LEU A 112 -18.70 -7.83 7.17
CA LEU A 112 -18.11 -7.05 8.24
C LEU A 112 -16.58 -6.94 8.10
N GLY A 113 -15.90 -8.05 7.82
CA GLY A 113 -14.45 -8.06 7.62
C GLY A 113 -14.00 -7.27 6.39
N ALA A 114 -14.74 -7.34 5.29
CA ALA A 114 -14.50 -6.56 4.09
C ALA A 114 -14.63 -5.06 4.36
N LEU A 115 -15.73 -4.64 5.01
CA LEU A 115 -15.94 -3.24 5.39
C LEU A 115 -14.87 -2.75 6.38
N LEU A 116 -14.52 -3.60 7.35
CA LEU A 116 -13.50 -3.30 8.36
C LEU A 116 -12.12 -3.09 7.71
N LEU A 117 -11.67 -4.01 6.86
CA LEU A 117 -10.40 -3.84 6.15
C LEU A 117 -10.43 -2.65 5.19
N LEU A 118 -11.52 -2.45 4.43
CA LEU A 118 -11.64 -1.27 3.57
C LEU A 118 -11.53 0.05 4.36
N ALA A 119 -12.08 0.10 5.57
CA ALA A 119 -11.98 1.26 6.44
C ALA A 119 -10.58 1.44 7.05
N LEU A 120 -9.94 0.34 7.50
CA LEU A 120 -8.66 0.36 8.20
C LEU A 120 -7.44 0.41 7.28
N PHE A 121 -7.53 -0.10 6.06
CA PHE A 121 -6.38 -0.28 5.19
C PHE A 121 -5.62 1.03 4.93
N ASP A 122 -6.35 2.13 4.76
CA ASP A 122 -5.75 3.46 4.62
C ASP A 122 -4.93 3.86 5.84
N TRP A 123 -5.46 3.60 7.03
CA TRP A 123 -4.79 3.88 8.29
C TRP A 123 -3.56 2.98 8.49
N VAL A 124 -3.67 1.71 8.12
CA VAL A 124 -2.55 0.77 8.16
C VAL A 124 -1.43 1.22 7.24
N LEU A 125 -1.74 1.63 6.00
CA LEU A 125 -0.75 2.18 5.08
C LEU A 125 -0.09 3.44 5.63
N ILE A 126 -0.86 4.34 6.24
CA ILE A 126 -0.32 5.55 6.87
C ILE A 126 0.67 5.20 7.98
N PHE A 127 0.27 4.27 8.85
CA PHE A 127 1.09 3.85 9.98
C PHE A 127 2.39 3.20 9.50
N LEU A 128 2.30 2.18 8.64
CA LEU A 128 3.47 1.48 8.10
C LEU A 128 4.39 2.43 7.35
N SER A 129 3.84 3.28 6.49
CA SER A 129 4.62 4.28 5.75
C SER A 129 5.35 5.27 6.65
N SER A 130 4.73 5.70 7.74
CA SER A 130 5.34 6.63 8.69
C SER A 130 6.47 5.95 9.47
N VAL A 131 6.30 4.68 9.84
CA VAL A 131 7.31 3.86 10.52
C VAL A 131 8.49 3.57 9.60
N GLU A 132 8.25 3.04 8.41
CA GLU A 132 9.29 2.72 7.42
C GLU A 132 10.05 3.99 6.98
N GLY A 133 9.34 5.08 6.74
CA GLY A 133 9.95 6.36 6.40
C GLY A 133 10.82 6.92 7.53
N ALA A 134 10.36 6.83 8.78
CA ALA A 134 11.15 7.24 9.95
C ALA A 134 12.39 6.35 10.12
N GLN A 135 12.25 5.03 10.01
CA GLN A 135 13.35 4.08 10.11
C GLN A 135 14.44 4.36 9.07
N LEU A 136 14.04 4.62 7.82
CA LEU A 136 14.99 4.87 6.74
C LEU A 136 15.74 6.20 6.92
N ILE A 137 15.06 7.25 7.41
CA ILE A 137 15.71 8.53 7.75
C ILE A 137 16.70 8.34 8.90
N THR A 138 16.28 7.66 9.97
CA THR A 138 17.17 7.43 11.13
C THR A 138 18.36 6.52 10.81
N SER A 139 18.24 5.65 9.80
CA SER A 139 19.35 4.81 9.35
C SER A 139 20.43 5.60 8.57
N GLY A 140 20.07 6.75 8.00
CA GLY A 140 20.99 7.64 7.31
C GLY A 140 21.71 8.65 8.21
N ILE A 141 21.33 8.74 9.49
CA ILE A 141 21.87 9.73 10.44
C ILE A 141 22.58 9.01 11.59
N THR A 142 23.86 9.33 11.81
CA THR A 142 24.63 8.76 12.91
C THR A 142 24.39 9.55 14.21
N LEU A 143 23.46 9.07 15.03
CA LEU A 143 23.14 9.60 16.36
C LEU A 143 23.40 8.54 17.45
N PRO A 144 23.61 8.94 18.72
CA PRO A 144 23.59 8.02 19.86
C PRO A 144 22.23 7.30 19.97
N GLU A 145 22.19 6.06 20.49
CA GLU A 145 20.97 5.23 20.54
C GLU A 145 19.72 5.97 21.04
N LYS A 146 19.86 6.73 22.14
CA LYS A 146 18.75 7.53 22.70
C LYS A 146 18.27 8.63 21.74
N GLY A 147 19.20 9.28 21.03
CA GLY A 147 18.89 10.31 20.03
C GLY A 147 18.19 9.72 18.81
N THR A 148 18.62 8.55 18.35
CA THR A 148 17.99 7.82 17.24
C THR A 148 16.56 7.42 17.58
N LEU A 149 16.32 6.90 18.79
CA LEU A 149 14.96 6.53 19.24
C LEU A 149 14.03 7.74 19.30
N ILE A 150 14.48 8.86 19.88
CA ILE A 150 13.68 10.09 19.97
C ILE A 150 13.35 10.62 18.57
N LEU A 151 14.34 10.64 17.67
CA LEU A 151 14.15 11.09 16.29
C LEU A 151 13.18 10.18 15.53
N PHE A 152 13.32 8.85 15.68
CA PHE A 152 12.41 7.88 15.07
C PHE A 152 10.96 8.10 15.50
N ILE A 153 10.70 8.21 16.81
CA ILE A 153 9.36 8.43 17.35
C ILE A 153 8.80 9.77 16.86
N ALA A 154 9.60 10.84 16.91
CA ALA A 154 9.17 12.15 16.43
C ALA A 154 8.78 12.13 14.95
N LEU A 155 9.62 11.53 14.09
CA LEU A 155 9.36 11.42 12.65
C LEU A 155 8.13 10.55 12.36
N ALA A 156 7.97 9.42 13.04
CA ALA A 156 6.82 8.54 12.86
C ALA A 156 5.51 9.25 13.25
N VAL A 157 5.49 9.98 14.38
CA VAL A 157 4.32 10.76 14.82
C VAL A 157 4.00 11.86 13.80
N ILE A 158 5.01 12.59 13.32
CA ILE A 158 4.83 13.62 12.29
C ILE A 158 4.25 13.01 11.02
N GLY A 159 4.78 11.87 10.55
CA GLY A 159 4.28 11.16 9.40
C GLY A 159 2.79 10.80 9.53
N VAL A 160 2.40 10.23 10.67
CA VAL A 160 1.01 9.84 10.93
C VAL A 160 0.07 11.06 10.94
N ILE A 161 0.49 12.16 11.58
CA ILE A 161 -0.30 13.41 11.63
C ILE A 161 -0.46 14.01 10.23
N VAL A 162 0.64 14.14 9.49
CA VAL A 162 0.64 14.75 8.15
C VAL A 162 -0.23 13.91 7.21
N GLN A 163 0.06 12.61 7.07
CA GLN A 163 -0.69 11.76 6.16
C GLN A 163 -2.16 11.59 6.59
N GLY A 164 -2.42 11.50 7.91
CA GLY A 164 -3.77 11.43 8.46
C GLY A 164 -4.60 12.68 8.19
N SER A 165 -4.01 13.86 8.31
CA SER A 165 -4.67 15.14 7.98
C SER A 165 -5.02 15.23 6.48
N MET A 166 -4.12 14.76 5.61
CA MET A 166 -4.35 14.72 4.16
C MET A 166 -5.50 13.77 3.79
N LEU A 167 -5.59 12.61 4.46
CA LEU A 167 -6.70 11.67 4.26
C LEU A 167 -8.05 12.28 4.65
N ARG A 168 -8.13 12.93 5.81
CA ARG A 168 -9.37 13.60 6.26
C ARG A 168 -9.80 14.69 5.28
N ARG A 169 -8.86 15.50 4.79
CA ARG A 169 -9.14 16.55 3.80
C ARG A 169 -9.68 15.97 2.50
N SER A 170 -9.09 14.88 1.99
CA SER A 170 -9.57 14.23 0.76
C SER A 170 -10.99 13.66 0.89
N ARG A 171 -11.38 13.14 2.06
CA ARG A 171 -12.73 12.62 2.30
C ARG A 171 -13.76 13.74 2.42
N SER A 172 -13.40 14.88 3.02
CA SER A 172 -14.28 16.05 3.17
C SER A 172 -14.62 16.76 1.85
N VAL A 173 -13.77 16.65 0.82
CA VAL A 173 -14.00 17.29 -0.48
C VAL A 173 -14.83 16.39 -1.41
N ALA A 174 -14.94 15.09 -1.11
CA ALA A 174 -15.61 14.09 -1.92
C ALA A 174 -17.02 13.71 -1.43
N GLY A 175 -17.45 14.23 -0.28
CA GLY A 175 -18.80 14.05 0.28
C GLY A 175 -19.58 15.35 0.21
#